data_AF-A0A350I047-F1
#
_entry.id   AF-A0A350I047-F1
#
_cell.length_a   1.000
_cell.length_b   1.000
_cell.length_c   1.000
_cell.angle_alpha   90.00
_cell.angle_beta   90.00
_cell.angle_gamma   90.00
#
_symmetry.space_group_name_H-M   'P 1'
#
loop_
_entity.id
_entity.type
_entity.pdbx_description
1 polymer ?
#
loop_
_entity_poly.entity_id
_entity_poly.type
_entity_poly.pdbx_seq_one_letter_code
_entity_poly.pdbx_strand_id
1 'polypeptide(L)' 'SMGGAPTHFELAKAKIREVILSLPQPTLICPGHGPLTTLKEEQSHNPFF' A
#
# COMPACT_ATOMS: atom_id res chain seq x y z
N SER A 1 -4.75 -0.16 -4.33
CA SER A 1 -3.98 0.34 -5.48
C SER A 1 -3.95 1.86 -5.43
N MET A 2 -2.75 2.46 -5.48
CA MET A 2 -2.58 3.93 -5.49
C MET A 2 -3.03 4.58 -6.80
N GLY A 3 -2.95 3.85 -7.92
CA GLY A 3 -3.32 4.37 -9.25
C GLY A 3 -4.82 4.65 -9.44
N GLY A 4 -5.67 4.18 -8.52
CA GLY A 4 -7.13 4.40 -8.58
C GLY A 4 -7.60 5.72 -7.95
N ALA A 5 -6.71 6.53 -7.38
CA ALA A 5 -7.06 7.75 -6.63
C ALA A 5 -6.43 9.03 -7.22
N PRO A 6 -6.70 9.39 -8.49
CA PRO A 6 -6.01 10.48 -9.18
C PRO A 6 -6.20 11.86 -8.52
N THR A 7 -7.36 12.13 -7.93
CA THR A 7 -7.67 13.40 -7.23
C THR A 7 -7.36 13.36 -5.72
N HIS A 8 -7.03 12.19 -5.18
CA HIS A 8 -6.86 11.95 -3.74
C HIS A 8 -5.54 11.27 -3.41
N PHE A 9 -4.53 11.42 -4.27
CA PHE A 9 -3.25 10.74 -4.14
C PHE A 9 -2.57 10.99 -2.78
N GLU A 10 -2.48 12.24 -2.36
CA GLU A 10 -1.86 12.60 -1.07
C GLU A 10 -2.61 12.04 0.13
N LEU A 11 -3.95 12.10 0.11
CA LEU A 11 -4.78 11.53 1.17
C LEU A 11 -4.62 10.00 1.24
N ALA A 12 -4.63 9.32 0.09
CA ALA A 12 -4.42 7.89 0.01
C ALA A 12 -3.03 7.51 0.55
N LYS A 13 -2.00 8.27 0.18
CA LYS A 13 -0.62 8.06 0.65
C LYS A 13 -0.52 8.22 2.17
N ALA A 14 -1.13 9.27 2.72
CA ALA A 14 -1.15 9.51 4.17
C ALA A 14 -1.85 8.37 4.92
N LYS A 15 -3.01 7.92 4.44
CA LYS A 15 -3.76 6.83 5.08
C LYS A 15 -3.06 5.48 5.01
N ILE A 16 -2.36 5.18 3.92
CA ILE A 16 -1.57 3.96 3.80
C ILE A 16 -0.41 3.97 4.80
N ARG A 17 0.27 5.10 5.00
CA ARG A 17 1.33 5.22 6.00
C ARG A 17 0.81 5.05 7.43
N GLU A 18 -0.32 5.67 7.75
CA GLU A 18 -0.93 5.62 9.08
C GLU A 18 -1.44 4.22 9.43
N VAL A 19 -2.12 3.56 8.49
CA VAL A 19 -2.90 2.35 8.77
C VAL A 19 -2.22 1.08 8.27
N ILE A 20 -1.66 1.08 7.06
CA ILE A 20 -1.14 -0.14 6.44
C ILE A 20 0.33 -0.35 6.80
N LEU A 21 1.16 0.69 6.74
CA LEU A 21 2.59 0.57 7.07
C LEU A 21 2.87 0.40 8.56
N SER A 22 1.86 0.57 9.42
CA SER A 22 1.92 0.29 10.86
C SER A 22 1.64 -1.17 11.21
N LEU A 23 1.20 -1.99 10.24
CA LEU A 23 0.95 -3.42 10.45
C LEU A 23 2.25 -4.23 10.48
N PRO A 24 2.23 -5.48 11.01
CA PRO A 24 3.40 -6.36 10.97
C PRO A 24 3.87 -6.63 9.54
N GLN A 25 5.19 -6.74 9.33
CA GLN A 25 5.77 -7.04 8.01
C GLN A 25 5.20 -8.27 7.26
N PRO A 26 4.89 -9.41 7.91
CA PRO A 26 4.35 -10.57 7.20
C PRO A 26 2.86 -10.43 6.84
N THR A 27 2.23 -9.27 7.08
CA THR A 27 0.84 -9.00 6.72
C THR A 27 0.63 -9.21 5.22
N LEU A 28 -0.31 -10.10 4.87
CA LEU A 28 -0.76 -10.32 3.50
C LEU A 28 -1.66 -9.16 3.06
N ILE A 29 -1.38 -8.61 1.88
CA ILE A 29 -2.17 -7.57 1.25
C ILE A 29 -2.92 -8.19 0.06
N CYS A 30 -4.25 -8.08 0.11
CA CYS A 30 -5.16 -8.56 -0.93
C CYS A 30 -5.77 -7.36 -1.68
N PRO A 31 -5.13 -6.83 -2.73
CA PRO A 31 -5.65 -5.67 -3.43
C PRO A 31 -6.88 -6.03 -4.26
N GLY A 32 -7.75 -5.03 -4.52
CA GLY A 32 -8.89 -5.22 -5.43
C GLY A 32 -8.49 -5.51 -6.89
N HIS A 33 -7.25 -5.21 -7.28
CA HIS A 33 -6.66 -5.52 -8.59
C HIS A 33 -5.18 -5.83 -8.44
N GLY A 34 -4.66 -6.69 -9.33
CA GLY A 34 -3.27 -7.13 -9.32
C GLY A 34 -3.05 -8.34 -8.40
N PRO A 35 -1.80 -8.82 -8.30
CA PRO A 35 -1.46 -9.99 -7.50
C PRO A 35 -1.52 -9.72 -5.99
N LEU A 36 -1.60 -10.79 -5.21
CA LEU A 36 -1.36 -10.73 -3.78
C LEU A 36 0.10 -10.37 -3.51
N THR A 37 0.33 -9.67 -2.40
CA THR A 37 1.66 -9.20 -1.98
C THR A 37 1.74 -9.21 -0.45
N THR A 38 2.90 -8.93 0.13
CA THR A 38 3.04 -8.72 1.58
C THR A 38 3.48 -7.30 1.88
N LEU A 39 3.23 -6.84 3.10
CA LEU A 39 3.69 -5.52 3.53
C LEU A 39 5.23 -5.38 3.41
N LYS A 40 5.97 -6.45 3.73
CA LYS A 40 7.43 -6.51 3.56
C LYS A 40 7.84 -6.28 2.11
N GLU A 41 7.16 -6.94 1.17
CA GLU A 41 7.45 -6.84 -0.26
C GLU A 41 7.15 -5.45 -0.80
N GLU A 42 6.01 -4.87 -0.42
CA GLU A 42 5.64 -3.50 -0.79
C GLU A 42 6.65 -2.47 -0.27
N GLN A 43 7.06 -2.55 1.00
CA GLN A 43 8.07 -1.61 1.54
C GLN A 43 9.44 -1.73 0.87
N SER A 44 9.76 -2.88 0.27
CA SER A 44 11.05 -3.11 -0.37
C SER A 44 11.08 -2.67 -1.84
N HIS A 45 9.93 -2.66 -2.53
CA HIS A 45 9.89 -2.51 -3.99
C HIS A 45 8.93 -1.43 -4.50
N ASN A 46 7.95 -0.99 -3.71
CA ASN A 46 6.94 -0.05 -4.18
C ASN A 46 7.51 1.38 -4.26
N PRO A 47 7.64 1.98 -5.46
CA PRO A 47 8.28 3.29 -5.61
C PRO A 47 7.46 4.46 -5.05
N PHE A 48 6.22 4.22 -4.63
CA PHE A 48 5.38 5.24 -4.01
C PHE A 48 5.69 5.44 -2.51
N PHE A 49 6.39 4.50 -1.87
CA PHE A 49 6.66 4.51 -0.42
C PHE A 49 8.16 4.45 -0.13
#